data_AF-A0A0A2TNY4-F1
#
_entry.id   AF-A0A0A2TNY4-F1
#
_cell.length_a   1.000
_cell.length_b   1.000
_cell.length_c   1.000
_cell.angle_alpha   90.00
_cell.angle_beta   90.00
_cell.angle_gamma   90.00
#
_symmetry.space_group_name_H-M   'P 1'
#
loop_
_entity.id
_entity.type
_entity.pdbx_description
1 polymer ?
#
loop_
_entity_poly.entity_id
_entity_poly.type
_entity_poly.pdbx_seq_one_letter_code
_entity_poly.pdbx_strand_id
1 'polypeptide(L)'
;MKEVVRKSIVSLFVFVFMLGIAHPHITNASEITVDENSSMEEVQEVMQQYITTDSEGRVSFDVEKAVQDGQSDFVIESGEYINRLDQDYNPEGFTTMGLSLPVWGNWCGPGHGGGTPKDDLDRACMYHDKDYAKYGYFDCDSDFRLIARIGVYYDDMGFIEKRVATAVASYFTAQTKVNGCY
;
A
#
# COMPACT_ATOMS: atom_id res chain seq x y z
N MET A 1 12.12 -81.62 -22.86
CA MET A 1 11.89 -80.27 -22.31
C MET A 1 10.40 -80.13 -22.07
N LYS A 2 9.99 -79.88 -20.82
CA LYS A 2 8.61 -80.08 -20.34
C LYS A 2 7.79 -78.79 -20.43
N GLU A 3 6.67 -78.91 -21.13
CA GLU A 3 5.29 -78.51 -20.81
C GLU A 3 4.98 -77.25 -19.97
N VAL A 4 3.97 -76.56 -20.49
CA VAL A 4 3.27 -75.36 -20.01
C VAL A 4 2.58 -75.58 -18.67
N VAL A 5 2.67 -74.61 -17.74
CA VAL A 5 1.64 -74.41 -16.70
C VAL A 5 1.38 -72.92 -16.52
N ARG A 6 0.21 -72.48 -17.00
CA ARG A 6 -0.44 -71.21 -16.67
C ARG A 6 -1.24 -71.40 -15.38
N LYS A 7 -0.95 -70.63 -14.33
CA LYS A 7 -1.90 -70.36 -13.24
C LYS A 7 -1.85 -68.89 -12.85
N SER A 8 -2.95 -68.21 -13.13
CA SER A 8 -3.27 -66.85 -12.75
C SER A 8 -3.18 -66.66 -11.24
N ILE A 9 -2.49 -65.62 -10.77
CA ILE A 9 -2.69 -65.08 -9.42
C ILE A 9 -2.99 -63.59 -9.56
N VAL A 10 -4.26 -63.35 -9.31
CA VAL A 10 -4.99 -62.12 -8.99
C VAL A 10 -4.12 -60.93 -8.58
N SER A 11 -4.29 -59.88 -9.37
CA SER A 11 -4.03 -58.47 -9.10
C SER A 11 -4.47 -58.04 -7.68
N LEU A 12 -3.56 -57.41 -6.93
CA LEU A 12 -3.92 -56.59 -5.78
C LEU A 12 -3.30 -55.19 -5.95
N PHE A 13 -3.92 -54.39 -6.82
CA PHE A 13 -3.76 -52.94 -6.78
C PHE A 13 -4.35 -52.45 -5.46
N VAL A 14 -3.50 -52.16 -4.49
CA VAL A 14 -3.90 -51.36 -3.32
C VAL A 14 -4.00 -49.91 -3.80
N PHE A 15 -5.18 -49.55 -4.30
CA PHE A 15 -5.59 -48.16 -4.47
C PHE A 15 -5.73 -47.57 -3.07
N VAL A 16 -4.70 -46.89 -2.58
CA VAL A 16 -4.83 -45.99 -1.42
C VAL A 16 -5.61 -44.78 -1.90
N PHE A 17 -6.94 -44.92 -1.90
CA PHE A 17 -7.86 -43.81 -2.03
C PHE A 17 -8.29 -43.45 -0.61
N MET A 18 -7.63 -42.49 0.01
CA MET A 18 -8.14 -41.82 1.22
C MET A 18 -7.57 -40.41 1.27
N LEU A 19 -8.36 -39.53 0.67
CA LEU A 19 -8.66 -38.17 1.13
C LEU A 19 -7.46 -37.25 1.28
N GLY A 20 -7.13 -36.60 0.16
CA GLY A 20 -6.64 -35.23 0.23
C GLY A 20 -7.66 -34.42 1.03
N ILE A 21 -7.32 -34.11 2.29
CA ILE A 21 -7.98 -33.06 3.03
C ILE A 21 -7.68 -31.80 2.24
N ALA A 22 -8.60 -31.43 1.35
CA ALA A 22 -8.76 -30.06 0.94
C ALA A 22 -9.07 -29.32 2.25
N HIS A 23 -8.01 -28.87 2.92
CA HIS A 23 -8.15 -27.88 3.95
C HIS A 23 -8.82 -26.72 3.21
N PRO A 24 -10.02 -26.28 3.60
CA PRO A 24 -10.43 -24.97 3.18
C PRO A 24 -9.31 -24.06 3.66
N HIS A 25 -8.54 -23.52 2.73
CA HIS A 25 -7.82 -22.29 3.01
C HIS A 25 -8.94 -21.31 3.29
N ILE A 26 -9.27 -21.16 4.56
CA ILE A 26 -10.07 -20.05 5.04
C ILE A 26 -9.15 -18.86 4.80
N THR A 27 -9.21 -18.31 3.60
CA THR A 27 -8.79 -16.94 3.35
C THR A 27 -9.81 -16.10 4.09
N ASN A 28 -9.54 -15.84 5.38
CA ASN A 28 -10.16 -14.72 6.04
C ASN A 28 -9.60 -13.49 5.32
N ALA A 29 -10.27 -13.06 4.24
CA ALA A 29 -10.23 -11.67 3.86
C ALA A 29 -10.64 -10.91 5.12
N SER A 30 -9.80 -9.98 5.56
CA SER A 30 -10.09 -9.14 6.72
C SER A 30 -11.50 -8.56 6.54
N GLU A 31 -12.44 -8.96 7.40
CA GLU A 31 -13.85 -8.55 7.36
C GLU A 31 -14.05 -7.06 7.73
N ILE A 32 -12.94 -6.35 7.98
CA ILE A 32 -12.93 -4.91 8.23
C ILE A 32 -13.07 -4.19 6.90
N THR A 33 -14.29 -3.72 6.61
CA THR A 33 -14.55 -2.73 5.57
C THR A 33 -14.42 -1.35 6.20
N VAL A 34 -13.53 -0.51 5.65
CA VAL A 34 -13.30 0.86 6.13
C VAL A 34 -13.84 1.88 5.13
N ASP A 35 -14.24 3.03 5.63
CA ASP A 35 -14.71 4.17 4.84
C ASP A 35 -14.19 5.50 5.41
N GLU A 36 -14.69 6.64 4.93
CA GLU A 36 -14.26 7.96 5.35
C GLU A 36 -14.51 8.31 6.83
N ASN A 37 -15.38 7.55 7.49
CA ASN A 37 -15.74 7.72 8.90
C ASN A 37 -14.92 6.78 9.81
N SER A 38 -14.17 5.83 9.23
CA SER A 38 -13.23 5.00 9.96
C SER A 38 -12.05 5.82 10.47
N SER A 39 -11.46 5.38 11.59
CA SER A 39 -10.26 6.00 12.13
C SER A 39 -9.06 5.81 11.19
N MET A 40 -8.07 6.70 11.29
CA MET A 40 -6.84 6.57 10.50
C MET A 40 -6.15 5.22 10.78
N GLU A 41 -6.20 4.72 12.02
CA GLU A 41 -5.58 3.44 12.40
C GLU A 41 -6.22 2.26 11.67
N GLU A 42 -7.55 2.14 11.70
CA GLU A 42 -8.28 1.10 10.98
C GLU A 42 -8.03 1.16 9.47
N VAL A 43 -8.03 2.38 8.92
CA VAL A 43 -7.75 2.59 7.49
C VAL A 43 -6.33 2.15 7.15
N GLN A 44 -5.32 2.52 7.94
CA GLN A 44 -3.94 2.10 7.70
C GLN A 44 -3.79 0.59 7.78
N GLU A 45 -4.42 -0.08 8.74
CA GLU A 45 -4.38 -1.54 8.84
C GLU A 45 -4.90 -2.23 7.57
N VAL A 46 -5.99 -1.73 6.98
CA VAL A 46 -6.53 -2.26 5.71
C VAL A 46 -5.61 -1.90 4.55
N MET A 47 -5.19 -0.64 4.42
CA MET A 47 -4.34 -0.19 3.31
C MET A 47 -3.04 -1.00 3.21
N GLN A 48 -2.38 -1.28 4.33
CA GLN A 48 -1.12 -2.02 4.36
C GLN A 48 -1.24 -3.48 3.88
N GLN A 49 -2.44 -4.06 3.79
CA GLN A 49 -2.67 -5.40 3.24
C GLN A 49 -2.51 -5.47 1.71
N TYR A 50 -2.56 -4.32 1.05
CA TYR A 50 -2.52 -4.17 -0.40
C TYR A 50 -1.28 -3.42 -0.88
N ILE A 51 -0.46 -2.90 0.04
CA ILE A 51 0.77 -2.22 -0.31
C ILE A 51 1.89 -3.25 -0.49
N THR A 52 2.62 -3.12 -1.58
CA THR A 52 3.80 -3.93 -1.88
C THR A 52 5.02 -3.03 -2.07
N THR A 53 6.19 -3.62 -1.87
CA THR A 53 7.46 -2.98 -2.18
C THR A 53 8.26 -3.92 -3.07
N ASP A 54 8.77 -3.40 -4.18
CA ASP A 54 9.62 -4.19 -5.08
C ASP A 54 11.10 -4.21 -4.63
N SER A 55 11.94 -4.91 -5.39
CA SER A 55 13.37 -5.06 -5.08
C SER A 55 14.17 -3.75 -5.13
N GLU A 56 13.62 -2.70 -5.74
CA GLU A 56 14.24 -1.37 -5.83
C GLU A 56 13.71 -0.43 -4.74
N GLY A 57 12.79 -0.90 -3.88
CA GLY A 57 12.21 -0.09 -2.82
C GLY A 57 11.01 0.74 -3.27
N ARG A 58 10.50 0.57 -4.50
CA ARG A 58 9.31 1.28 -4.97
C ARG A 58 8.07 0.77 -4.27
N VAL A 59 7.22 1.70 -3.84
CA VAL A 59 6.00 1.40 -3.08
C VAL A 59 4.81 1.48 -4.03
N SER A 60 4.00 0.43 -4.09
CA SER A 60 2.80 0.38 -4.93
C SER A 60 1.63 -0.23 -4.17
N PHE A 61 0.41 0.06 -4.63
CA PHE A 61 -0.83 -0.49 -4.13
C PHE A 61 -1.44 -1.45 -5.16
N ASP A 62 -1.77 -2.68 -4.72
CA ASP A 62 -2.41 -3.72 -5.52
C ASP A 62 -3.93 -3.47 -5.63
N VAL A 63 -4.29 -2.62 -6.60
CA VAL A 63 -5.68 -2.25 -6.90
C VAL A 63 -6.51 -3.47 -7.29
N GLU A 64 -5.93 -4.39 -8.08
CA GLU A 64 -6.66 -5.58 -8.56
C GLU A 64 -7.05 -6.48 -7.39
N LYS A 65 -6.14 -6.73 -6.45
CA LYS A 65 -6.43 -7.50 -5.24
C LYS A 65 -7.44 -6.79 -4.34
N ALA A 66 -7.33 -5.47 -4.15
CA ALA A 66 -8.30 -4.72 -3.34
C ALA A 66 -9.74 -4.82 -3.91
N VAL A 67 -9.88 -4.72 -5.24
CA VAL A 67 -11.16 -4.91 -5.93
C VAL A 67 -11.66 -6.36 -5.79
N GLN A 68 -10.78 -7.36 -5.95
CA GLN A 68 -11.14 -8.78 -5.81
C GLN A 68 -11.59 -9.13 -4.39
N ASP A 69 -10.97 -8.52 -3.38
CA ASP A 69 -11.32 -8.70 -1.96
C ASP A 69 -12.58 -7.91 -1.56
N GLY A 70 -13.17 -7.12 -2.47
CA GLY A 70 -14.40 -6.37 -2.23
C GLY A 70 -14.23 -5.16 -1.32
N GLN A 71 -13.05 -4.53 -1.33
CA GLN A 71 -12.78 -3.31 -0.56
C GLN A 71 -13.63 -2.12 -1.04
N SER A 72 -13.80 -1.13 -0.16
CA SER A 72 -14.58 0.07 -0.46
C SER A 72 -13.91 0.97 -1.51
N ASP A 73 -14.70 1.82 -2.18
CA ASP A 73 -14.20 2.85 -3.08
C ASP A 73 -13.22 3.80 -2.37
N PHE A 74 -13.40 4.02 -1.07
CA PHE A 74 -12.47 4.79 -0.26
C PHE A 74 -11.07 4.17 -0.24
N VAL A 75 -10.96 2.86 0.00
CA VAL A 75 -9.69 2.12 0.00
C VAL A 75 -9.08 2.08 -1.40
N ILE A 76 -9.88 1.75 -2.41
CA ILE A 76 -9.43 1.62 -3.80
C ILE A 76 -8.89 2.96 -4.30
N GLU A 77 -9.65 4.04 -4.19
CA GLU A 77 -9.24 5.35 -4.68
C GLU A 77 -8.05 5.92 -3.89
N SER A 78 -7.98 5.67 -2.57
CA SER A 78 -6.81 6.04 -1.76
C SER A 78 -5.56 5.27 -2.23
N GLY A 79 -5.69 3.98 -2.55
CA GLY A 79 -4.61 3.17 -3.11
C GLY A 79 -4.12 3.68 -4.47
N GLU A 80 -5.02 4.14 -5.33
CA GLU A 80 -4.64 4.76 -6.61
C GLU A 80 -3.83 6.06 -6.45
N TYR A 81 -4.02 6.82 -5.36
CA TYR A 81 -3.14 7.95 -5.03
C TYR A 81 -1.71 7.49 -4.69
N ILE A 82 -1.53 6.32 -4.07
CA ILE A 82 -0.19 5.74 -3.80
C ILE A 82 0.54 5.46 -5.11
N ASN A 83 -0.15 4.83 -6.07
CA ASN A 83 0.45 4.53 -7.37
C ASN A 83 0.82 5.79 -8.16
N ARG A 84 0.09 6.89 -7.97
CA ARG A 84 0.45 8.20 -8.55
C ARG A 84 1.65 8.84 -7.87
N LEU A 85 1.79 8.69 -6.56
CA LEU A 85 2.97 9.17 -5.82
C LEU A 85 4.27 8.53 -6.30
N ASP A 86 4.24 7.24 -6.67
CA ASP A 86 5.41 6.49 -7.13
C ASP A 86 5.72 6.73 -8.63
N GLN A 87 4.69 6.83 -9.49
CA GLN A 87 4.88 7.07 -10.94
C GLN A 87 5.60 8.38 -11.27
N ASP A 88 5.51 9.39 -10.39
CA ASP A 88 6.16 10.68 -10.56
C ASP A 88 7.65 10.67 -10.10
N TYR A 89 8.16 9.57 -9.55
CA TYR A 89 9.56 9.38 -9.17
C TYR A 89 10.36 8.65 -10.26
N ASN A 90 11.04 9.41 -11.15
CA ASN A 90 11.97 8.87 -12.15
C ASN A 90 13.44 9.12 -11.73
N PRO A 91 14.23 8.09 -11.35
CA PRO A 91 15.63 8.26 -10.94
C PRO A 91 16.60 8.55 -12.10
N GLU A 92 16.19 8.42 -13.37
CA GLU A 92 17.06 8.55 -14.56
C GLU A 92 17.00 9.94 -15.25
N GLY A 93 16.26 10.92 -14.72
CA GLY A 93 15.96 12.15 -15.47
C GLY A 93 16.09 13.45 -14.67
N PHE A 94 17.28 14.04 -14.62
CA PHE A 94 17.42 15.46 -14.24
C PHE A 94 17.05 16.38 -15.41
N THR A 95 16.07 17.28 -15.18
CA THR A 95 15.61 18.47 -15.96
C THR A 95 14.62 18.19 -17.12
N THR A 96 13.45 18.83 -17.17
CA THR A 96 13.19 20.28 -17.30
C THR A 96 11.69 20.58 -17.02
N MET A 97 11.36 21.79 -16.53
CA MET A 97 10.00 22.27 -16.20
C MET A 97 8.87 21.69 -17.08
N GLY A 98 7.80 21.18 -16.46
CA GLY A 98 6.51 21.06 -17.14
C GLY A 98 5.59 19.97 -16.60
N LEU A 99 4.73 20.36 -15.64
CA LEU A 99 3.65 19.57 -15.01
C LEU A 99 4.09 18.47 -14.03
N SER A 100 4.56 18.89 -12.84
CA SER A 100 4.23 18.14 -11.63
C SER A 100 2.83 18.58 -11.21
N LEU A 101 1.88 17.67 -11.18
CA LEU A 101 0.59 17.95 -10.57
C LEU A 101 0.77 17.78 -9.06
N PRO A 102 0.39 18.75 -8.23
CA PRO A 102 0.40 18.51 -6.80
C PRO A 102 -0.53 17.33 -6.56
N VAL A 103 -0.04 16.31 -5.86
CA VAL A 103 -0.88 15.23 -5.36
C VAL A 103 -2.02 15.85 -4.54
N TRP A 104 -1.70 16.92 -3.81
CA TRP A 104 -2.66 17.74 -3.11
C TRP A 104 -2.14 19.16 -2.85
N GLY A 105 -3.04 20.14 -2.90
CA GLY A 105 -2.75 21.47 -2.37
C GLY A 105 -1.67 22.26 -3.13
N ASN A 106 -0.74 22.85 -2.39
CA ASN A 106 0.42 23.59 -2.88
C ASN A 106 1.77 22.93 -2.49
N TRP A 107 1.74 22.00 -1.53
CA TRP A 107 2.91 21.42 -0.88
C TRP A 107 2.99 19.89 -1.05
N CYS A 108 1.88 19.16 -1.17
CA CYS A 108 1.97 17.69 -1.27
C CYS A 108 2.36 17.24 -2.69
N GLY A 109 3.58 16.73 -2.84
CA GLY A 109 4.02 15.99 -4.03
C GLY A 109 5.45 16.35 -4.47
N PRO A 110 6.15 15.46 -5.21
CA PRO A 110 7.48 15.75 -5.72
C PRO A 110 7.54 17.03 -6.56
N GLY A 111 8.51 17.90 -6.30
CA GLY A 111 8.67 19.17 -7.03
C GLY A 111 7.69 20.28 -6.62
N HIS A 112 6.87 20.05 -5.60
CA HIS A 112 6.04 21.07 -4.95
C HIS A 112 6.72 21.60 -3.67
N GLY A 113 6.12 22.62 -3.04
CA GLY A 113 6.67 23.19 -1.79
C GLY A 113 6.73 24.73 -1.76
N GLY A 114 5.58 25.40 -1.80
CA GLY A 114 5.53 26.87 -1.71
C GLY A 114 4.13 27.46 -1.57
N GLY A 115 4.05 28.72 -1.13
CA GLY A 115 2.76 29.42 -0.98
C GLY A 115 2.02 29.09 0.32
N THR A 116 0.77 29.54 0.45
CA THR A 116 -0.07 29.30 1.64
C THR A 116 -0.67 27.90 1.57
N PRO A 117 -0.55 27.06 2.62
CA PRO A 117 -1.26 25.79 2.68
C PRO A 117 -2.77 25.98 2.54
N LYS A 118 -3.42 25.15 1.72
CA LYS A 118 -4.85 25.25 1.40
C LYS A 118 -5.75 24.64 2.48
N ASP A 119 -5.29 23.58 3.13
CA ASP A 119 -6.01 22.80 4.15
C ASP A 119 -5.00 22.08 5.06
N ASP A 120 -5.44 21.08 5.83
CA ASP A 120 -4.65 20.48 6.89
C ASP A 120 -3.69 19.42 6.38
N LEU A 121 -4.05 18.66 5.35
CA LEU A 121 -3.11 17.80 4.63
C LEU A 121 -2.00 18.62 3.97
N ASP A 122 -2.37 19.68 3.25
CA ASP A 122 -1.38 20.56 2.60
C ASP A 122 -0.45 21.22 3.62
N ARG A 123 -0.97 21.54 4.82
CA ARG A 123 -0.16 22.05 5.95
C ARG A 123 0.78 21.00 6.51
N ALA A 124 0.36 19.74 6.59
CA ALA A 124 1.22 18.64 7.02
C ALA A 124 2.38 18.44 6.04
N CYS A 125 2.11 18.44 4.72
CA CYS A 125 3.13 18.38 3.67
C CYS A 125 4.09 19.57 3.73
N MET A 126 3.59 20.79 3.96
CA MET A 126 4.45 21.96 4.15
C MET A 126 5.48 21.76 5.27
N TYR A 127 5.08 21.17 6.40
CA TYR A 127 6.01 20.92 7.49
C TYR A 127 6.99 19.80 7.15
N HIS A 128 6.57 18.78 6.39
CA HIS A 128 7.45 17.72 5.91
C HIS A 128 8.54 18.26 4.97
N ASP A 129 8.18 19.09 3.99
CA ASP A 129 9.13 19.73 3.08
C ASP A 129 10.16 20.59 3.85
N LYS A 130 9.69 21.30 4.88
CA LYS A 130 10.57 22.11 5.76
C LYS A 130 11.48 21.23 6.61
N ASP A 131 10.98 20.10 7.10
CA ASP A 131 11.77 19.13 7.85
C ASP A 131 12.86 18.53 6.92
N TYR A 132 12.52 18.11 5.69
CA TYR A 132 13.49 17.65 4.69
C TYR A 132 14.53 18.70 4.30
N ALA A 133 14.13 19.96 4.13
CA ALA A 133 15.08 21.05 3.87
C ALA A 133 16.09 21.26 5.01
N LYS A 134 15.73 20.87 6.24
CA LYS A 134 16.55 21.03 7.44
C LYS A 134 17.40 19.79 7.76
N TYR A 135 16.83 18.59 7.62
CA TYR A 135 17.42 17.33 8.08
C TYR A 135 17.94 16.45 6.94
N GLY A 136 17.52 16.71 5.71
CA GLY A 136 17.83 15.91 4.52
C GLY A 136 16.67 15.02 4.10
N TYR A 137 16.72 14.59 2.83
CA TYR A 137 15.76 13.61 2.30
C TYR A 137 15.91 12.25 2.98
N PHE A 138 14.79 11.53 3.11
CA PHE A 138 14.71 10.20 3.73
C PHE A 138 15.07 10.17 5.24
N ASP A 139 15.00 11.32 5.91
CA ASP A 139 15.12 11.40 7.37
C ASP A 139 13.88 10.75 8.02
N CYS A 140 14.09 9.64 8.73
CA CYS A 140 13.02 8.86 9.37
C CYS A 140 12.12 9.73 10.27
N ASP A 141 12.72 10.62 11.06
CA ASP A 141 11.95 11.45 11.98
C ASP A 141 11.05 12.45 11.24
N SER A 142 11.46 12.92 10.06
CA SER A 142 10.65 13.79 9.21
C SER A 142 9.42 13.06 8.70
N ASP A 143 9.58 11.82 8.25
CA ASP A 143 8.49 10.98 7.75
C ASP A 143 7.52 10.60 8.89
N PHE A 144 8.05 10.22 10.06
CA PHE A 144 7.21 9.95 11.23
C PHE A 144 6.44 11.18 11.69
N ARG A 145 7.04 12.37 11.66
CA ARG A 145 6.33 13.61 11.97
C ARG A 145 5.25 13.93 10.94
N LEU A 146 5.44 13.63 9.66
CA LEU A 146 4.40 13.78 8.65
C LEU A 146 3.20 12.87 8.97
N ILE A 147 3.44 11.57 9.17
CA ILE A 147 2.39 10.59 9.50
C ILE A 147 1.64 11.02 10.77
N ALA A 148 2.36 11.42 11.81
CA ALA A 148 1.75 11.89 13.05
C ALA A 148 0.89 13.15 12.86
N ARG A 149 1.35 14.13 12.06
CA ARG A 149 0.57 15.34 11.76
C ARG A 149 -0.71 15.03 10.99
N ILE A 150 -0.64 14.11 10.03
CA ILE A 150 -1.83 13.64 9.31
C ILE A 150 -2.83 13.03 10.30
N GLY A 151 -2.38 12.16 11.20
CA GLY A 151 -3.24 11.55 12.22
C GLY A 151 -3.91 12.54 13.16
N VAL A 152 -3.24 13.64 13.50
CA VAL A 152 -3.83 14.69 14.35
C VAL A 152 -4.99 15.41 13.67
N TYR A 153 -4.89 15.67 12.36
CA TYR A 153 -5.92 16.41 11.63
C TYR A 153 -6.94 15.51 10.92
N TYR A 154 -6.70 14.20 10.88
CA TYR A 154 -7.43 13.28 10.01
C TYR A 154 -8.95 13.41 10.14
N ASP A 155 -9.48 13.48 11.36
CA ASP A 155 -10.93 13.56 11.60
C ASP A 155 -11.55 14.89 11.17
N ASP A 156 -10.76 15.97 11.08
CA ASP A 156 -11.20 17.30 10.64
C ASP A 156 -11.18 17.44 9.10
N MET A 157 -10.49 16.54 8.39
CA MET A 157 -10.31 16.60 6.94
C MET A 157 -11.60 16.28 6.17
N GLY A 158 -11.78 16.94 5.03
CA GLY A 158 -12.86 16.63 4.09
C GLY A 158 -12.69 15.26 3.43
N PHE A 159 -13.76 14.72 2.83
CA PHE A 159 -13.75 13.38 2.22
C PHE A 159 -12.60 13.11 1.23
N ILE A 160 -12.39 14.02 0.27
CA ILE A 160 -11.32 13.86 -0.72
C ILE A 160 -9.94 14.06 -0.06
N GLU A 161 -9.82 15.02 0.86
CA GLU A 161 -8.59 15.27 1.62
C GLU A 161 -8.18 14.02 2.42
N LYS A 162 -9.12 13.35 3.10
CA LYS A 162 -8.89 12.09 3.82
C LYS A 162 -8.35 10.98 2.91
N ARG A 163 -8.87 10.82 1.69
CA ARG A 163 -8.36 9.82 0.74
C ARG A 163 -6.90 10.04 0.41
N VAL A 164 -6.54 11.29 0.12
CA VAL A 164 -5.15 11.63 -0.20
C VAL A 164 -4.26 11.56 1.03
N ALA A 165 -4.75 11.99 2.19
CA ALA A 165 -4.04 11.90 3.46
C ALA A 165 -3.73 10.44 3.83
N THR A 166 -4.70 9.54 3.65
CA THR A 166 -4.53 8.10 3.79
C THR A 166 -3.42 7.60 2.87
N ALA A 167 -3.46 7.95 1.58
CA ALA A 167 -2.45 7.54 0.62
C ALA A 167 -1.04 8.01 1.02
N VAL A 168 -0.90 9.28 1.40
CA VAL A 168 0.38 9.88 1.85
C VAL A 168 0.89 9.16 3.10
N ALA A 169 0.07 9.03 4.14
CA ALA A 169 0.47 8.36 5.38
C ALA A 169 0.82 6.88 5.13
N SER A 170 0.08 6.19 4.28
CA SER A 170 0.35 4.80 3.92
C SER A 170 1.66 4.63 3.13
N TYR A 171 1.91 5.52 2.16
CA TYR A 171 3.15 5.54 1.38
C TYR A 171 4.35 5.74 2.29
N PHE A 172 4.34 6.76 3.16
CA PHE A 172 5.46 6.99 4.09
C PHE A 172 5.59 5.92 5.17
N THR A 173 4.49 5.27 5.57
CA THR A 173 4.55 4.09 6.46
C THR A 173 5.27 2.92 5.80
N ALA A 174 5.10 2.72 4.49
CA ALA A 174 5.83 1.71 3.74
C ALA A 174 7.28 2.15 3.47
N GLN A 175 7.50 3.39 3.01
CA GLN A 175 8.81 3.93 2.68
C GLN A 175 9.75 3.97 3.89
N THR A 176 9.26 4.30 5.08
CA THR A 176 10.07 4.27 6.31
C THR A 176 10.62 2.87 6.61
N LYS A 177 9.84 1.81 6.34
CA LYS A 177 10.33 0.42 6.44
C LYS A 177 11.40 0.13 5.39
N VAL A 178 11.23 0.59 4.16
CA VAL A 178 12.24 0.47 3.08
C VAL A 178 13.54 1.16 3.47
N ASN A 179 13.45 2.33 4.10
CA ASN A 179 14.60 3.10 4.58
C ASN A 179 15.23 2.54 5.86
N GLY A 180 14.70 1.46 6.44
CA GLY A 180 15.22 0.85 7.66
C GLY A 180 14.94 1.66 8.93
N CYS A 181 13.86 2.44 8.94
CA CYS A 181 13.35 3.12 10.13
C CYS A 181 12.54 2.11 10.97
N TYR A 182 12.91 1.92 12.25
CA TYR A 182 12.28 0.98 13.18
C TYR A 182 11.95 1.65 14.51
#